data_AF-A0A520ITX9-F1
#
_entry.id   AF-A0A520ITX9-F1
#
_cell.length_a   1.000
_cell.length_b   1.000
_cell.length_c   1.000
_cell.angle_alpha   90.00
_cell.angle_beta   90.00
_cell.angle_gamma   90.00
#
_symmetry.space_group_name_H-M   'P 1'
#
loop_
_entity.id
_entity.type
_entity.pdbx_description
1 polymer ?
#
loop_
_entity_poly.entity_id
_entity_poly.type
_entity_poly.pdbx_seq_one_letter_code
_entity_poly.pdbx_strand_id
1 'polypeptide(L)'
;MTDIWTVRSLKAALDSSAPVRAGEFTPRIVEGADPVLLVTMHHHGDLELFVNVSEAQISASVLLWPCDEQDDRAAFNEFLLKSQQLVPLSNFGIGSVDGRDYYE
;
A
#
# COMPACT_ATOMS: atom_id res chain seq x y z
N MET A 1 4.14 29.00 0.33
CA MET A 1 2.99 28.09 0.48
C MET A 1 3.50 26.71 0.11
N THR A 2 3.42 25.75 1.02
CA THR A 2 3.70 24.34 0.69
C THR A 2 2.49 23.85 -0.10
N ASP A 3 2.69 23.40 -1.34
CA ASP A 3 1.58 22.84 -2.11
C ASP A 3 0.98 21.64 -1.37
N ILE A 4 -0.34 21.65 -1.20
CA ILE A 4 -1.06 20.53 -0.60
C ILE A 4 -1.02 19.36 -1.60
N TRP A 5 -0.55 18.20 -1.16
CA TRP A 5 -0.55 17.01 -2.00
C TRP A 5 -1.98 16.56 -2.29
N THR A 6 -2.22 16.17 -3.54
CA THR A 6 -3.45 15.52 -4.01
C THR A 6 -3.06 14.23 -4.72
N VAL A 7 -4.00 13.31 -4.92
CA VAL A 7 -3.77 12.11 -5.75
C VAL A 7 -3.20 12.47 -7.13
N ARG A 8 -3.69 13.55 -7.74
CA ARG A 8 -3.25 14.00 -9.07
C ARG A 8 -1.84 14.60 -9.05
N SER A 9 -1.53 15.47 -8.08
CA SER A 9 -0.19 16.05 -7.96
C SER A 9 0.86 15.01 -7.55
N LEU A 10 0.49 14.05 -6.69
CA LEU A 10 1.36 12.93 -6.33
C LEU A 10 1.65 12.04 -7.54
N LYS A 11 0.63 11.67 -8.32
CA LYS A 11 0.84 10.90 -9.55
C LYS A 11 1.78 11.63 -10.52
N ALA A 12 1.54 12.92 -10.76
CA ALA A 12 2.38 13.71 -11.66
C ALA A 12 3.85 13.74 -11.21
N ALA A 13 4.09 13.86 -9.90
CA ALA A 13 5.44 13.78 -9.34
C ALA A 13 6.05 12.38 -9.55
N LEU A 14 5.31 11.30 -9.28
CA LEU A 14 5.77 9.93 -9.46
C LEU A 14 6.05 9.58 -10.93
N ASP A 15 5.22 10.03 -11.87
CA ASP A 15 5.44 9.84 -13.32
C ASP A 15 6.80 10.43 -13.77
N SER A 16 7.27 11.47 -13.07
CA SER A 16 8.57 12.10 -13.30
C SER A 16 9.72 11.49 -12.51
N SER A 17 9.48 10.43 -11.73
CA SER A 17 10.50 9.76 -10.93
C SER A 17 11.33 8.78 -11.77
N ALA A 18 12.59 8.54 -11.36
CA ALA A 18 13.44 7.56 -12.03
C ALA A 18 12.88 6.12 -11.97
N PRO A 19 12.34 5.63 -10.83
CA PRO A 19 11.75 4.29 -10.75
C PRO A 19 10.60 4.04 -11.72
N VAL A 20 9.68 5.00 -11.89
CA VAL A 20 8.58 4.86 -12.87
C VAL A 20 9.11 4.83 -14.29
N ARG A 21 10.08 5.69 -14.63
CA ARG A 21 10.72 5.65 -15.97
C ARG A 21 11.50 4.36 -16.22
N ALA A 22 12.04 3.75 -15.17
CA ALA A 22 12.73 2.47 -15.23
C ALA A 22 11.75 1.28 -15.28
N GLY A 23 10.45 1.51 -15.11
CA GLY A 23 9.43 0.46 -15.11
C GLY A 23 9.40 -0.37 -13.82
N GLU A 24 9.89 0.18 -12.70
CA GLU A 24 9.86 -0.53 -11.40
C GLU A 24 8.43 -0.60 -10.83
N PHE A 25 7.64 0.45 -11.05
CA PHE A 25 6.23 0.48 -10.71
C PHE A 25 5.44 1.44 -11.61
N THR A 26 4.11 1.24 -11.66
CA THR A 26 3.19 2.08 -12.43
C THR A 26 2.12 2.69 -11.52
N PRO A 27 2.03 4.04 -11.40
CA PRO A 27 0.95 4.71 -10.69
C PRO A 27 -0.26 4.98 -11.62
N ARG A 28 -1.46 4.65 -11.18
CA ARG A 28 -2.73 4.85 -11.89
C ARG A 28 -3.79 5.42 -10.95
N ILE A 29 -4.54 6.43 -11.39
CA ILE A 29 -5.68 6.94 -10.62
C ILE A 29 -6.86 5.98 -10.81
N VAL A 30 -7.45 5.55 -9.71
CA VAL A 30 -8.77 4.91 -9.69
C VAL A 30 -9.78 5.99 -9.35
N GLU A 31 -10.65 6.29 -10.32
CA GLU A 31 -11.66 7.34 -10.19
C GLU A 31 -12.86 6.84 -9.37
N GLY A 32 -13.53 7.75 -8.67
CA GLY A 32 -14.65 7.49 -7.76
C GLY A 32 -15.12 8.78 -7.10
N ALA A 33 -15.95 8.67 -6.05
CA ALA A 33 -16.31 9.83 -5.22
C ALA A 33 -15.06 10.40 -4.51
N ASP A 34 -14.22 9.49 -4.00
CA ASP A 34 -12.90 9.79 -3.45
C ASP A 34 -11.85 9.05 -4.28
N PRO A 35 -11.04 9.75 -5.11
CA PRO A 35 -10.04 9.10 -5.95
C PRO A 35 -8.90 8.52 -5.09
N VAL A 36 -8.37 7.38 -5.50
CA VAL A 36 -7.20 6.72 -4.88
C VAL A 36 -6.13 6.49 -5.93
N LEU A 37 -4.85 6.50 -5.52
CA LEU A 37 -3.75 6.17 -6.40
C LEU A 37 -3.39 4.69 -6.23
N LEU A 38 -3.63 3.89 -7.26
CA LEU A 38 -3.16 2.51 -7.34
C LEU A 38 -1.73 2.48 -7.87
N VAL A 39 -0.82 1.84 -7.16
CA VAL A 39 0.58 1.66 -7.55
C VAL A 39 0.84 0.17 -7.75
N THR A 40 1.14 -0.23 -8.99
CA THR A 40 1.50 -1.62 -9.32
C THR A 40 3.01 -1.79 -9.29
N MET A 41 3.52 -2.65 -8.41
CA MET A 41 4.95 -2.91 -8.21
C MET A 41 5.42 -4.11 -9.04
N HIS A 42 6.14 -3.87 -10.12
CA HIS A 42 6.43 -4.90 -11.14
C HIS A 42 7.45 -5.96 -10.70
N HIS A 43 8.33 -5.62 -9.76
CA HIS A 43 9.30 -6.58 -9.21
C HIS A 43 8.74 -7.47 -8.10
N HIS A 44 7.49 -7.28 -7.69
CA HIS A 44 6.86 -7.98 -6.58
C HIS A 44 5.64 -8.80 -7.00
N GLY A 45 5.64 -9.31 -8.25
CA GLY A 45 4.50 -10.06 -8.78
C GLY A 45 3.31 -9.17 -9.10
N ASP A 46 3.58 -7.96 -9.61
CA ASP A 46 2.57 -6.93 -9.87
C ASP A 46 1.72 -6.58 -8.62
N LEU A 47 2.38 -6.54 -7.45
CA LEU A 47 1.76 -6.21 -6.18
C LEU A 47 1.08 -4.84 -6.22
N GLU A 48 -0.19 -4.79 -5.82
CA GLU A 48 -1.01 -3.58 -5.86
C GLU A 48 -1.02 -2.85 -4.52
N LEU A 49 -0.56 -1.59 -4.52
CA LEU A 49 -0.61 -0.70 -3.37
C LEU A 49 -1.69 0.36 -3.59
N PHE A 50 -2.55 0.56 -2.60
CA PHE A 50 -3.54 1.63 -2.55
C PHE A 50 -2.98 2.81 -1.77
N VAL A 51 -2.75 3.93 -2.45
CA VAL A 51 -2.19 5.14 -1.86
C VAL A 51 -3.28 6.19 -1.68
N ASN A 52 -3.55 6.51 -0.42
CA ASN A 52 -4.48 7.54 0.00
C ASN A 52 -3.72 8.83 0.32
N VAL A 53 -4.24 9.96 -0.16
CA VAL A 53 -3.63 11.28 0.04
C VAL A 53 -4.60 12.15 0.82
N SER A 54 -4.16 12.63 1.97
CA SER A 54 -4.87 13.60 2.81
C SER A 54 -3.98 14.80 3.11
N GLU A 55 -4.57 15.86 3.67
CA GLU A 55 -3.79 17.03 4.12
C GLU A 55 -2.79 16.70 5.23
N ALA A 56 -3.13 15.73 6.09
CA ALA A 56 -2.31 15.36 7.23
C ALA A 56 -1.21 14.35 6.86
N GLN A 57 -1.51 13.40 5.97
CA GLN A 57 -0.59 12.32 5.59
C GLN A 57 -0.89 11.71 4.23
N ILE A 58 0.14 11.10 3.63
CA ILE A 58 0.03 10.14 2.54
C ILE A 58 0.23 8.76 3.14
N SER A 59 -0.73 7.85 2.95
CA SER A 59 -0.63 6.47 3.42
C SER A 59 -0.73 5.50 2.24
N ALA A 60 -0.04 4.36 2.36
CA ALA A 60 -0.13 3.26 1.41
C ALA A 60 -0.59 2.01 2.16
N SER A 61 -1.51 1.25 1.60
CA SER A 61 -1.92 -0.07 2.09
C SER A 61 -1.83 -1.08 0.95
N VAL A 62 -1.66 -2.36 1.31
CA VAL A 62 -1.52 -3.46 0.36
C VAL A 62 -2.23 -4.67 0.92
N LEU A 63 -2.93 -5.41 0.08
CA LEU A 63 -3.42 -6.73 0.47
C LEU A 63 -2.30 -7.74 0.17
N LEU A 64 -1.90 -8.50 1.19
CA LEU A 64 -0.83 -9.48 1.07
C LEU A 64 -1.42 -10.85 0.69
N TRP A 65 -1.42 -11.82 1.60
CA TRP A 65 -1.98 -13.14 1.37
C TRP A 65 -3.06 -13.48 2.40
N PRO A 66 -3.93 -14.46 2.08
CA PRO A 66 -4.96 -14.93 2.98
C PRO A 66 -4.39 -15.47 4.30
N CYS A 67 -5.04 -15.14 5.41
CA CYS A 67 -4.60 -15.61 6.72
C CYS A 67 -4.78 -17.12 6.93
N ASP A 68 -5.67 -17.77 6.16
CA ASP A 68 -5.93 -19.21 6.22
C ASP A 68 -4.89 -20.04 5.44
N GLU A 69 -4.06 -19.40 4.61
CA GLU A 69 -2.92 -20.01 3.93
C GLU A 69 -1.62 -19.93 4.75
N GLN A 70 -1.67 -19.29 5.93
CA GLN A 70 -0.53 -19.20 6.83
C GLN A 70 -0.43 -20.44 7.71
N ASP A 71 0.59 -21.28 7.46
CA ASP A 71 0.82 -22.55 8.15
C ASP A 71 0.71 -22.45 9.69
N ASP A 72 1.52 -21.58 10.30
CA ASP A 72 1.46 -21.25 11.72
C ASP A 72 1.04 -19.80 11.93
N ARG A 73 -0.28 -19.56 11.80
CA ARG A 73 -0.90 -18.24 11.96
C ARG A 73 -0.58 -17.61 13.32
N ALA A 74 -0.53 -18.41 14.40
CA ALA A 74 -0.30 -17.90 15.74
C ALA A 74 1.14 -17.38 15.90
N ALA A 75 2.13 -18.18 15.50
CA ALA A 75 3.53 -17.78 15.56
C ALA A 75 3.81 -16.58 14.64
N PHE A 76 3.20 -16.55 13.46
CA PHE A 76 3.37 -15.43 12.53
C PHE A 76 2.74 -14.13 13.06
N ASN A 77 1.55 -14.20 13.65
CA ASN A 77 0.93 -13.02 14.28
C ASN A 77 1.79 -12.48 15.44
N GLU A 78 2.36 -13.36 16.27
CA GLU A 78 3.29 -12.94 17.32
C GLU A 78 4.54 -12.25 16.74
N PHE A 79 5.07 -12.78 15.64
CA PHE A 79 6.19 -12.17 14.92
C PHE A 79 5.83 -10.77 14.39
N LEU A 80 4.68 -10.61 13.74
CA LEU A 80 4.23 -9.32 13.20
C LEU A 80 4.10 -8.26 14.31
N LEU A 81 3.45 -8.62 15.42
CA LEU A 81 3.29 -7.71 16.57
C LEU A 81 4.63 -7.26 17.17
N LYS A 82 5.64 -8.14 17.17
CA LYS A 82 7.00 -7.78 17.59
C LYS A 82 7.72 -6.88 16.57
N SER A 83 7.52 -7.12 15.28
CA SER A 83 8.18 -6.36 14.21
C SER A 83 7.75 -4.89 14.12
N GLN A 84 6.53 -4.55 14.56
CA GLN A 84 6.00 -3.18 14.53
C GLN A 84 6.88 -2.18 15.31
N GLN A 85 7.65 -2.64 16.30
CA GLN A 85 8.57 -1.78 17.05
C GLN A 85 9.77 -1.30 16.22
N LEU A 86 10.03 -1.91 15.05
CA LEU A 86 11.22 -1.65 14.23
C LEU A 86 10.95 -0.70 13.06
N VAL A 87 9.69 -0.53 12.64
CA VAL A 87 9.30 0.24 11.44
C VAL A 87 8.27 1.32 11.80
N PRO A 88 8.72 2.55 12.11
CA PRO A 88 7.89 3.57 12.77
C PRO A 88 6.72 4.14 11.93
N LEU A 89 6.58 3.72 10.67
CA LEU A 89 5.55 4.19 9.74
C LEU A 89 4.89 3.04 8.95
N SER A 90 5.15 1.79 9.34
CA SER A 90 4.51 0.61 8.76
C SER A 90 3.79 -0.12 9.88
N ASN A 91 2.57 -0.54 9.60
CA ASN A 91 1.81 -1.38 10.49
C ASN A 91 1.38 -2.62 9.73
N PHE A 92 1.12 -3.69 10.47
CA PHE A 92 0.50 -4.88 9.92
C PHE A 92 -0.91 -5.00 10.47
N GLY A 93 -1.85 -5.32 9.59
CA GLY A 93 -3.26 -5.50 9.89
C GLY A 93 -3.79 -6.84 9.41
N ILE A 94 -5.05 -7.08 9.75
CA ILE A 94 -5.86 -8.13 9.14
C ILE A 94 -7.11 -7.44 8.62
N GLY A 95 -7.29 -7.46 7.30
CA GLY A 95 -8.48 -6.97 6.61
C GLY A 95 -9.35 -8.14 6.14
N SER A 96 -10.67 -7.95 6.07
CA SER A 96 -11.58 -8.95 5.52
C SER A 96 -12.09 -8.50 4.14
N VAL A 97 -11.90 -9.36 3.14
CA VAL A 97 -12.38 -9.17 1.76
C VAL A 97 -13.27 -10.35 1.40
N ASP A 98 -14.53 -10.07 1.05
CA ASP A 98 -15.54 -11.09 0.70
C ASP A 98 -15.65 -12.25 1.72
N GLY A 99 -15.50 -11.92 3.00
CA GLY A 99 -15.61 -12.89 4.11
C GLY A 99 -14.35 -13.72 4.36
N ARG A 100 -13.25 -13.44 3.66
CA ARG A 100 -11.94 -14.06 3.89
C ARG A 100 -10.97 -13.04 4.48
N ASP A 101 -10.22 -13.46 5.49
CA ASP A 101 -9.20 -12.63 6.14
C ASP A 101 -7.90 -12.65 5.35
N TYR A 102 -7.26 -11.48 5.23
CA TYR A 102 -5.98 -11.27 4.57
C TYR A 102 -5.08 -10.44 5.48
N TYR A 103 -3.78 -10.71 5.41
CA TYR A 103 -2.79 -9.79 5.95
C TYR A 103 -2.70 -8.53 5.08
N GLU A 104 -2.49 -7.38 5.72
CA GLU A 104 -2.28 -6.07 5.08
C GLU A 104 -1.19 -5.25 5.76
#